data_AF-A0A6V7VWR6-F1
#
_entry.id   AF-A0A6V7VWR6-F1
#
_cell.length_a   1.000
_cell.length_b   1.000
_cell.length_c   1.000
_cell.angle_alpha   90.00
_cell.angle_beta   90.00
_cell.angle_gamma   90.00
#
_symmetry.space_group_name_H-M   'P 1'
#
loop_
_entity.id
_entity.type
_entity.pdbx_description
1 polymer ?
#
loop_
_entity_poly.entity_id
_entity_poly.type
_entity_poly.pdbx_seq_one_letter_code
_entity_poly.pdbx_strand_id
1 'polypeptide(L)'
;MDLASYVASLKVSANIPPPATQFLSTQNGYANIYGFIVKPDAVVYRYDVELSDKVKDKSLTKGGGDDGKRGLLRDICFELVKDVFDSTQNLNCNGTVLFVYDNRKILFTNLRVPALTCEIKPERMTPFCRKFLRNATITFELQPCKGSSHELNLNDIPSALCPAPHKQADHSLRTFFEMLTSQSFINARTHRLVGNGRLFEEKEVKRLNDAIVAHNGVAKGVRIIANGGDKPVPAIVAEVKTCAFFAKGNLGDIVR
;
A
#
# COMPACT_ATOMS: atom_id res chain seq x y z
N MET A 1 11.92 -28.42 7.69
CA MET A 1 11.86 -28.79 6.26
C MET A 1 12.80 -27.83 5.54
N ASP A 2 13.86 -28.33 4.93
CA ASP A 2 14.87 -27.51 4.25
C ASP A 2 14.24 -26.76 3.06
N LEU A 3 14.58 -25.48 2.89
CA LEU A 3 14.03 -24.59 1.88
C LEU A 3 14.33 -25.08 0.46
N ALA A 4 15.51 -25.66 0.22
CA ALA A 4 15.83 -26.24 -1.09
C ALA A 4 14.89 -27.41 -1.39
N SER A 5 14.64 -28.25 -0.40
CA SER A 5 13.68 -29.36 -0.49
C SER A 5 12.23 -28.88 -0.68
N TYR A 6 11.79 -27.83 0.03
CA TYR A 6 10.45 -27.27 -0.12
C TYR A 6 10.27 -26.57 -1.47
N VAL A 7 11.22 -25.74 -1.91
CA VAL A 7 11.20 -25.07 -3.23
C VAL A 7 11.26 -26.09 -4.36
N ALA A 8 12.05 -27.16 -4.24
CA ALA A 8 12.05 -28.26 -5.20
C ALA A 8 10.73 -29.05 -5.21
N SER A 9 10.03 -29.12 -4.07
CA SER A 9 8.71 -29.76 -3.94
C SER A 9 7.55 -28.89 -4.42
N LEU A 10 7.74 -27.57 -4.50
CA LEU A 10 6.83 -26.66 -5.20
C LEU A 10 6.95 -26.99 -6.69
N LYS A 11 6.19 -28.00 -7.15
CA LYS A 11 6.00 -28.28 -8.58
C LYS A 11 5.34 -27.06 -9.21
N VAL A 12 6.17 -26.11 -9.60
CA VAL A 12 5.71 -24.93 -10.30
C VAL A 12 5.25 -25.41 -11.66
N SER A 13 4.00 -25.10 -11.96
CA SER A 13 3.39 -25.23 -13.30
C SER A 13 4.09 -24.35 -14.35
N ALA A 14 5.16 -23.65 -13.98
CA ALA A 14 6.09 -22.97 -14.86
C ALA A 14 7.37 -23.81 -14.94
N ASN A 15 7.87 -24.05 -16.16
CA ASN A 15 9.16 -24.67 -16.45
C ASN A 15 10.33 -23.86 -15.86
N ILE A 16 10.44 -23.78 -14.54
CA ILE A 16 11.58 -23.16 -13.86
C ILE A 16 12.68 -24.24 -13.85
N PRO A 17 13.78 -24.04 -14.59
CA PRO A 17 14.88 -25.00 -14.57
C PRO A 17 15.44 -25.11 -13.15
N PRO A 18 16.02 -26.27 -12.78
CA PRO A 18 16.71 -26.39 -11.51
C PRO A 18 17.81 -25.32 -11.41
N PRO A 19 18.14 -24.84 -10.19
CA PRO A 19 19.25 -23.94 -10.00
C PRO A 19 20.51 -24.48 -10.68
N ALA A 20 21.26 -23.62 -11.36
CA ALA A 20 22.53 -24.02 -11.97
C ALA A 20 23.47 -24.56 -10.88
N THR A 21 24.11 -25.70 -11.16
CA THR A 21 25.08 -26.33 -10.25
C THR A 21 26.51 -26.16 -10.74
N GLN A 22 26.70 -25.66 -11.96
CA GLN A 22 27.99 -25.38 -12.57
C GLN A 22 28.11 -23.88 -12.81
N PHE A 23 29.10 -23.27 -12.15
CA PHE A 23 29.40 -21.85 -12.26
C PHE A 23 30.82 -21.69 -12.79
N LEU A 24 31.03 -20.80 -13.76
CA LEU A 24 32.36 -20.44 -14.25
C LEU A 24 33.21 -19.79 -13.15
N SER A 25 32.57 -18.97 -12.33
CA SER A 25 33.17 -18.35 -11.13
C SER A 25 32.08 -17.90 -10.18
N THR A 26 32.32 -17.97 -8.87
CA THR A 26 31.44 -17.40 -7.85
C THR A 26 31.94 -16.03 -7.45
N GLN A 27 31.07 -15.02 -7.49
CA GLN A 27 31.39 -13.66 -7.07
C GLN A 27 30.42 -13.19 -5.99
N ASN A 28 30.96 -12.48 -4.99
CA ASN A 28 30.16 -11.79 -3.99
C ASN A 28 29.69 -10.45 -4.55
N GLY A 29 28.44 -10.08 -4.27
CA GLY A 29 27.86 -8.82 -4.73
C GLY A 29 26.79 -8.32 -3.78
N TYR A 30 26.45 -7.04 -3.93
CA TYR A 30 25.33 -6.43 -3.23
C TYR A 30 24.10 -6.42 -4.11
N ALA A 31 22.94 -6.66 -3.50
CA ALA A 31 21.65 -6.50 -4.13
C ALA A 31 20.84 -5.46 -3.36
N ASN A 32 19.97 -4.76 -4.06
CA ASN A 32 19.02 -3.79 -3.52
C ASN A 32 17.79 -4.49 -2.90
N ILE A 33 18.05 -5.51 -2.08
CA ILE A 33 17.06 -6.40 -1.46
C ILE A 33 17.30 -6.39 0.05
N TYR A 34 16.27 -6.05 0.81
CA TYR A 34 16.36 -5.88 2.26
C TYR A 34 15.31 -6.76 2.94
N GLY A 35 15.76 -7.75 3.72
CA GLY A 35 14.88 -8.66 4.45
C GLY A 35 14.17 -7.97 5.62
N PHE A 36 12.89 -8.27 5.83
CA PHE A 36 12.17 -7.84 7.02
C PHE A 36 12.48 -8.77 8.19
N ILE A 37 12.62 -8.17 9.37
CA ILE A 37 12.61 -8.90 10.64
C ILE A 37 11.19 -8.78 11.19
N VAL A 38 10.44 -9.88 11.16
CA VAL A 38 9.08 -9.97 11.67
C VAL A 38 9.12 -10.54 13.08
N LYS A 39 8.45 -9.90 14.04
CA LYS A 39 8.36 -10.42 15.40
C LYS A 39 7.59 -11.76 15.38
N PRO A 40 7.96 -12.74 16.22
CA PRO A 40 7.14 -13.94 16.42
C PRO A 40 5.69 -13.57 16.72
N ASP A 41 4.76 -14.33 16.15
CA ASP A 41 3.31 -14.18 16.36
C ASP A 41 2.74 -12.80 16.02
N ALA A 42 3.45 -12.00 15.20
CA ALA A 42 2.93 -10.73 14.72
C ALA A 42 1.71 -10.95 13.82
N VAL A 43 0.59 -10.34 14.21
CA VAL A 43 -0.70 -10.44 13.51
C VAL A 43 -1.19 -9.04 13.13
N VAL A 44 -1.86 -8.96 11.98
CA VAL A 44 -2.59 -7.76 11.56
C VAL A 44 -3.98 -8.14 11.05
N TYR A 45 -4.89 -7.17 11.09
CA TYR A 45 -6.29 -7.39 10.72
C TYR A 45 -6.65 -6.58 9.47
N ARG A 46 -7.11 -7.24 8.42
CA ARG A 46 -7.48 -6.65 7.14
C ARG A 46 -8.96 -6.27 7.10
N TYR A 47 -9.22 -5.05 6.64
CA TYR A 47 -10.55 -4.49 6.46
C TYR A 47 -10.73 -3.93 5.06
N ASP A 48 -11.97 -3.96 4.60
CA ASP A 48 -12.43 -3.20 3.44
C ASP A 48 -13.05 -1.88 3.93
N VAL A 49 -12.62 -0.78 3.33
CA VAL A 49 -13.08 0.60 3.59
C VAL A 49 -13.94 1.07 2.43
N GLU A 50 -15.11 1.61 2.75
CA GLU A 50 -15.97 2.33 1.82
C GLU A 50 -16.22 3.75 2.34
N LEU A 51 -15.95 4.74 1.49
CA LEU A 51 -16.35 6.12 1.69
C LEU A 51 -17.30 6.49 0.56
N SER A 52 -18.50 6.97 0.90
CA SER A 52 -19.52 7.30 -0.09
C SER A 52 -20.29 8.57 0.24
N ASP A 53 -20.60 9.34 -0.79
CA ASP A 53 -21.62 10.39 -0.75
C ASP A 53 -22.94 9.73 -1.16
N LYS A 54 -23.76 9.34 -0.17
CA LYS A 54 -25.03 8.64 -0.41
C LYS A 54 -26.04 9.50 -1.17
N VAL A 55 -26.01 10.82 -0.99
CA VAL A 55 -26.93 11.74 -1.68
C VAL A 55 -26.64 11.75 -3.19
N LYS A 56 -25.37 11.65 -3.57
CA LYS A 56 -24.94 11.62 -4.98
C LYS A 56 -24.71 10.21 -5.53
N ASP A 57 -25.03 9.17 -4.75
CA ASP A 57 -24.73 7.77 -5.05
C ASP A 57 -23.30 7.55 -5.57
N LYS A 58 -22.31 8.14 -4.88
CA LYS A 58 -20.93 8.19 -5.37
C LYS A 58 -19.95 7.64 -4.34
N SER A 59 -19.25 6.58 -4.72
CA SER A 59 -18.10 6.06 -3.99
C SER A 59 -16.84 6.91 -4.23
N LEU A 60 -16.16 7.27 -3.14
CA LEU A 60 -14.85 7.90 -3.18
C LEU A 60 -13.71 6.86 -3.30
N THR A 61 -13.94 5.64 -2.81
CA THR A 61 -12.92 4.57 -2.73
C THR A 61 -12.85 3.69 -4.00
N LYS A 62 -13.95 3.56 -4.76
CA LYS A 62 -13.97 2.75 -6.00
C LYS A 62 -13.15 3.37 -7.14
N GLY A 63 -12.90 4.68 -7.10
CA GLY A 63 -12.06 5.38 -8.07
C GLY A 63 -12.69 5.49 -9.47
N GLY A 64 -12.60 6.68 -10.06
CA GLY A 64 -13.06 6.93 -11.42
C GLY A 64 -12.53 8.27 -11.92
N GLY A 65 -12.32 8.38 -13.24
CA GLY A 65 -11.64 9.52 -13.88
C GLY A 65 -10.13 9.34 -14.01
N ASP A 66 -9.46 10.42 -14.43
CA ASP A 66 -8.02 10.48 -14.69
C ASP A 66 -7.15 10.34 -13.44
N ASP A 67 -5.83 10.27 -13.64
CA ASP A 67 -4.85 10.09 -12.58
C ASP A 67 -4.79 11.27 -11.60
N GLY A 68 -5.11 12.49 -12.04
CA GLY A 68 -5.19 13.68 -11.18
C GLY A 68 -6.34 13.59 -10.19
N LYS A 69 -7.55 13.27 -10.69
CA LYS A 69 -8.73 13.03 -9.85
C LYS A 69 -8.52 11.86 -8.90
N ARG A 70 -7.87 10.80 -9.36
CA ARG A 70 -7.53 9.63 -8.53
C ARG A 70 -6.53 9.98 -7.42
N GLY A 71 -5.54 10.83 -7.70
CA GLY A 71 -4.62 11.36 -6.69
C GLY A 71 -5.34 12.16 -5.63
N LEU A 72 -6.16 13.13 -6.06
CA LEU A 72 -6.97 13.95 -5.14
C LEU A 72 -7.89 13.11 -4.25
N LEU A 73 -8.59 12.12 -4.82
CA LEU A 73 -9.48 11.26 -4.04
C LEU A 73 -8.72 10.43 -2.99
N ARG A 74 -7.48 10.01 -3.26
CA ARG A 74 -6.66 9.32 -2.27
C ARG A 74 -6.35 10.21 -1.07
N ASP A 75 -5.99 11.46 -1.31
CA ASP A 75 -5.70 12.41 -0.23
C ASP A 75 -6.95 12.68 0.61
N ILE A 76 -8.10 12.86 -0.04
CA ILE A 76 -9.40 13.03 0.64
C ILE A 76 -9.73 11.79 1.48
N CYS A 77 -9.62 10.59 0.91
CA CYS A 77 -9.90 9.36 1.62
C CYS A 77 -9.01 9.19 2.85
N PHE A 78 -7.69 9.45 2.72
CA PHE A 78 -6.76 9.38 3.85
C PHE A 78 -7.18 10.28 4.99
N GLU A 79 -7.49 11.55 4.70
CA GLU A 79 -7.91 12.53 5.71
C GLU A 79 -9.20 12.14 6.42
N LEU A 80 -10.18 11.63 5.69
CA LEU A 80 -11.45 11.19 6.26
C LEU A 80 -11.28 9.95 7.14
N VAL A 81 -10.50 8.96 6.70
CA VAL A 81 -10.21 7.77 7.51
C VAL A 81 -9.43 8.15 8.77
N LYS A 82 -8.42 9.01 8.62
CA LYS A 82 -7.64 9.50 9.75
C LYS A 82 -8.51 10.21 10.79
N ASP A 83 -9.40 11.13 10.36
CA ASP A 83 -10.34 11.79 11.27
C ASP A 83 -11.22 10.78 12.03
N VAL A 84 -11.76 9.77 11.33
CA VAL A 84 -12.59 8.74 11.96
C VAL A 84 -11.81 7.96 13.02
N PHE A 85 -10.57 7.55 12.72
CA PHE A 85 -9.74 6.84 13.69
C PHE A 85 -9.33 7.74 14.86
N ASP A 86 -9.01 9.01 14.63
CA ASP A 86 -8.57 9.93 15.69
C ASP A 86 -9.73 10.36 16.60
N SER A 87 -10.96 10.39 16.10
CA SER A 87 -12.14 10.89 16.82
C SER A 87 -13.04 9.81 17.43
N THR A 88 -12.95 8.57 16.96
CA THR A 88 -13.85 7.49 17.40
C THR A 88 -13.20 6.69 18.50
N GLN A 89 -13.69 6.86 19.74
CA GLN A 89 -13.21 6.10 20.91
C GLN A 89 -13.22 4.58 20.64
N ASN A 90 -14.28 4.06 20.01
CA ASN A 90 -14.38 2.63 19.67
C ASN A 90 -13.34 2.11 18.66
N LEU A 91 -12.62 2.99 17.96
CA LEU A 91 -11.57 2.61 17.01
C LEU A 91 -10.16 2.90 17.53
N ASN A 92 -9.98 3.90 18.39
CA ASN A 92 -8.65 4.28 18.85
C ASN A 92 -8.65 4.82 20.29
N CYS A 93 -9.26 4.10 21.22
CA CYS A 93 -9.08 4.36 22.65
C CYS A 93 -7.58 4.42 22.97
N ASN A 94 -7.11 5.61 23.35
CA ASN A 94 -5.75 5.92 23.80
C ASN A 94 -4.63 5.86 22.74
N GLY A 95 -4.94 5.99 21.44
CA GLY A 95 -3.90 6.06 20.40
C GLY A 95 -3.18 4.72 20.13
N THR A 96 -3.76 3.61 20.58
CA THR A 96 -3.16 2.27 20.52
C THR A 96 -3.35 1.58 19.18
N VAL A 97 -4.39 1.96 18.43
CA VAL A 97 -4.69 1.39 17.12
C VAL A 97 -3.93 2.14 16.05
N LEU A 98 -2.97 1.45 15.46
CA LEU A 98 -2.22 1.89 14.30
C LEU A 98 -2.80 1.22 13.07
N PHE A 99 -2.87 1.98 11.97
CA PHE A 99 -3.35 1.47 10.70
C PHE A 99 -2.39 1.75 9.56
N VAL A 100 -2.49 0.90 8.54
CA VAL A 100 -1.87 1.06 7.22
C VAL A 100 -3.01 1.07 6.21
N TYR A 101 -3.07 2.10 5.36
CA TYR A 101 -4.19 2.32 4.45
C TYR A 101 -3.69 2.62 3.04
N ASP A 102 -4.32 2.01 2.03
CA ASP A 102 -3.98 2.22 0.62
C ASP A 102 -4.57 3.52 0.04
N ASN A 103 -5.17 4.35 0.91
CA ASN A 103 -5.91 5.55 0.57
C ASN A 103 -7.11 5.29 -0.36
N ARG A 104 -7.61 4.04 -0.37
CA ARG A 104 -8.80 3.60 -1.11
C ARG A 104 -9.62 2.58 -0.33
N LYS A 105 -9.35 1.29 -0.53
CA LYS A 105 -10.24 0.19 -0.15
C LYS A 105 -9.66 -0.67 0.96
N ILE A 106 -8.33 -0.81 1.02
CA ILE A 106 -7.68 -1.81 1.86
C ILE A 106 -7.05 -1.10 3.05
N LEU A 107 -7.44 -1.52 4.24
CA LEU A 107 -6.88 -1.04 5.49
C LEU A 107 -6.44 -2.23 6.34
N PHE A 108 -5.28 -2.11 6.98
CA PHE A 108 -4.80 -3.05 7.99
C PHE A 108 -4.67 -2.36 9.33
N THR A 109 -5.02 -3.03 10.42
CA THR A 109 -4.77 -2.56 11.79
C THR A 109 -3.87 -3.53 12.56
N ASN A 110 -3.15 -3.00 13.55
CA ASN A 110 -2.37 -3.81 14.49
C ASN A 110 -3.23 -4.54 15.54
N LEU A 111 -4.44 -4.04 15.81
CA LEU A 111 -5.40 -4.63 16.75
C LEU A 111 -6.75 -4.85 16.07
N ARG A 112 -7.48 -5.87 16.51
CA ARG A 112 -8.82 -6.13 16.00
C ARG A 112 -9.78 -5.03 16.46
N VAL A 113 -10.39 -4.35 15.50
CA VAL A 113 -11.43 -3.34 15.72
C VAL A 113 -12.80 -3.84 15.25
N PRO A 114 -13.90 -3.39 15.89
CA PRO A 114 -15.25 -3.73 15.45
C PRO A 114 -15.54 -3.13 14.07
N ALA A 115 -16.45 -3.77 13.33
CA ALA A 115 -17.02 -3.15 12.15
C ALA A 115 -17.70 -1.82 12.56
N LEU A 116 -17.54 -0.79 11.73
CA LEU A 116 -18.05 0.54 12.02
C LEU A 116 -18.71 1.13 10.79
N THR A 117 -19.87 1.74 10.99
CA THR A 117 -20.49 2.64 10.04
C THR A 117 -20.79 3.95 10.72
N CYS A 118 -20.32 5.07 10.15
CA CYS A 118 -20.61 6.39 10.68
C CYS A 118 -20.69 7.45 9.59
N GLU A 119 -21.28 8.59 9.93
CA GLU A 119 -21.34 9.76 9.06
C GLU A 119 -20.28 10.79 9.45
N ILE A 120 -19.57 11.29 8.44
CA ILE A 120 -18.66 12.41 8.54
C ILE A 120 -19.38 13.62 7.96
N LYS A 121 -19.85 14.48 8.87
CA LYS A 121 -20.52 15.73 8.50
C LYS A 121 -19.50 16.80 8.06
N PRO A 122 -19.90 17.79 7.25
CA PRO A 122 -19.00 18.83 6.75
C PRO A 122 -18.19 19.56 7.83
N GLU A 123 -18.76 19.72 9.03
CA GLU A 123 -18.14 20.46 10.14
C GLU A 123 -16.90 19.74 10.67
N ARG A 124 -16.88 18.40 10.59
CA ARG A 124 -15.75 17.55 10.99
C ARG A 124 -14.63 17.48 9.97
N MET A 125 -14.90 17.84 8.72
CA MET A 125 -13.92 17.71 7.64
C MET A 125 -12.86 18.80 7.71
N THR A 126 -11.62 18.45 7.36
CA THR A 126 -10.54 19.42 7.21
C THR A 126 -10.87 20.45 6.11
N PRO A 127 -10.29 21.67 6.15
CA PRO A 127 -10.51 22.68 5.10
C PRO A 127 -10.19 22.16 3.70
N PHE A 128 -9.18 21.29 3.59
CA PHE A 128 -8.83 20.59 2.36
C PHE A 128 -10.00 19.74 1.84
N CYS A 129 -10.53 18.83 2.65
CA CYS A 129 -11.66 17.98 2.25
C CYS A 129 -12.90 18.83 1.93
N ARG A 130 -13.22 19.85 2.74
CA ARG A 130 -14.36 20.75 2.50
C ARG A 130 -14.27 21.50 1.17
N LYS A 131 -13.08 21.89 0.72
CA LYS A 131 -12.89 22.56 -0.57
C LYS A 131 -13.43 21.72 -1.74
N PHE A 132 -13.30 20.39 -1.66
CA PHE A 132 -13.68 19.48 -2.73
C PHE A 132 -15.04 18.81 -2.52
N LEU A 133 -15.39 18.49 -1.28
CA LEU A 133 -16.65 17.82 -0.93
C LEU A 133 -17.78 18.80 -0.62
N ARG A 134 -17.47 20.09 -0.39
CA ARG A 134 -18.42 21.14 -0.03
C ARG A 134 -19.23 20.74 1.21
N ASN A 135 -20.56 20.83 1.14
CA ASN A 135 -21.48 20.49 2.23
C ASN A 135 -21.97 19.03 2.17
N ALA A 136 -21.25 18.14 1.51
CA ALA A 136 -21.62 16.73 1.45
C ALA A 136 -21.40 16.05 2.81
N THR A 137 -22.34 15.20 3.22
CA THR A 137 -22.13 14.23 4.30
C THR A 137 -21.59 12.95 3.70
N ILE A 138 -20.46 12.46 4.22
CA ILE A 138 -19.84 11.22 3.74
C ILE A 138 -20.14 10.08 4.72
N THR A 139 -20.61 8.95 4.21
CA THR A 139 -20.68 7.72 4.98
C THR A 139 -19.33 7.00 4.92
N PHE A 140 -18.79 6.67 6.08
CA PHE A 140 -17.65 5.78 6.26
C PHE A 140 -18.15 4.41 6.70
N GLU A 141 -17.65 3.35 6.05
CA GLU A 141 -17.89 1.97 6.43
C GLU A 141 -16.56 1.21 6.51
N LEU A 142 -16.33 0.54 7.63
CA LEU A 142 -15.21 -0.35 7.89
C LEU A 142 -15.76 -1.75 8.17
N GLN A 143 -15.39 -2.72 7.33
CA GLN A 143 -15.84 -4.11 7.48
C GLN A 143 -14.64 -5.06 7.38
N PRO A 144 -14.64 -6.18 8.14
CA PRO A 144 -13.72 -7.28 7.87
C PRO A 144 -13.76 -7.67 6.39
N CYS A 145 -12.60 -7.92 5.78
CA CYS A 145 -12.53 -8.20 4.34
C CYS A 145 -13.30 -9.48 3.98
N LYS A 146 -14.02 -9.46 2.85
CA LYS A 146 -14.94 -10.56 2.44
C LYS A 146 -14.36 -11.56 1.43
N GLY A 147 -13.10 -11.43 1.03
CA GLY A 147 -12.47 -12.28 -0.01
C GLY A 147 -11.06 -12.77 0.31
N SER A 148 -10.58 -12.55 1.52
CA SER A 148 -9.25 -12.97 2.00
C SER A 148 -9.32 -13.19 3.51
N SER A 149 -8.24 -13.69 4.10
CA SER A 149 -8.18 -13.82 5.56
C SER A 149 -8.29 -12.45 6.24
N HIS A 150 -9.23 -12.31 7.17
CA HIS A 150 -9.37 -11.11 7.99
C HIS A 150 -8.19 -10.97 8.96
N GLU A 151 -7.75 -12.07 9.56
CA GLU A 151 -6.58 -12.12 10.44
C GLU A 151 -5.39 -12.65 9.65
N LEU A 152 -4.27 -11.93 9.70
CA LEU A 152 -3.10 -12.25 8.92
C LEU A 152 -1.89 -12.41 9.84
N ASN A 153 -1.43 -13.66 9.98
CA ASN A 153 -0.17 -13.96 10.66
C ASN A 153 1.00 -13.60 9.73
N LEU A 154 1.81 -12.63 10.15
CA LEU A 154 2.94 -12.13 9.36
C LEU A 154 4.11 -13.11 9.25
N ASN A 155 4.12 -14.15 10.10
CA ASN A 155 5.10 -15.24 10.06
C ASN A 155 4.64 -16.43 9.22
N ASP A 156 3.40 -16.43 8.73
CA ASP A 156 2.89 -17.47 7.83
C ASP A 156 3.36 -17.22 6.38
N ILE A 157 4.67 -17.33 6.20
CA ILE A 157 5.32 -17.23 4.89
C ILE A 157 4.86 -18.35 3.94
N PRO A 158 4.66 -19.62 4.38
CA PRO A 158 4.19 -20.68 3.51
C PRO A 158 2.84 -20.38 2.84
N SER A 159 1.87 -19.77 3.51
CA SER A 159 0.59 -19.43 2.86
C SER A 159 0.73 -18.38 1.77
N ALA A 160 1.76 -17.54 1.85
CA ALA A 160 2.10 -16.58 0.80
C ALA A 160 2.93 -17.17 -0.35
N LEU A 161 3.40 -18.42 -0.22
CA LEU A 161 4.11 -19.17 -1.26
C LEU A 161 3.15 -20.13 -1.96
N CYS A 162 2.61 -19.72 -3.11
CA CYS A 162 1.83 -20.64 -3.95
C CYS A 162 2.74 -21.33 -4.98
N PRO A 163 2.76 -22.67 -5.06
CA PRO A 163 3.49 -23.37 -6.12
C PRO A 163 2.97 -23.03 -7.53
N ALA A 164 1.74 -22.55 -7.67
CA ALA A 164 1.21 -22.06 -8.93
C ALA A 164 0.87 -20.56 -8.78
N PRO A 165 1.74 -19.64 -9.22
CA PRO A 165 1.51 -18.19 -9.04
C PRO A 165 0.16 -17.70 -9.58
N HIS A 166 -0.35 -18.33 -10.63
CA HIS A 166 -1.69 -18.05 -11.20
C HIS A 166 -2.86 -18.54 -10.34
N LYS A 167 -2.61 -19.42 -9.35
CA LYS A 167 -3.57 -19.89 -8.35
C LYS A 167 -3.38 -19.22 -7.00
N GLN A 168 -2.41 -18.33 -6.86
CA GLN A 168 -2.24 -17.55 -5.64
C GLN A 168 -3.39 -16.56 -5.53
N ALA A 169 -4.46 -16.96 -4.84
CA ALA A 169 -5.63 -16.12 -4.67
C ALA A 169 -5.41 -15.02 -3.63
N ASP A 170 -4.59 -15.27 -2.61
CA ASP A 170 -4.34 -14.32 -1.53
C ASP A 170 -2.96 -13.68 -1.63
N HIS A 171 -2.95 -12.37 -1.87
CA HIS A 171 -1.76 -11.51 -1.88
C HIS A 171 -1.70 -10.59 -0.67
N SER A 172 -2.50 -10.82 0.38
CA SER A 172 -2.64 -9.92 1.53
C SER A 172 -1.32 -9.68 2.25
N LEU A 173 -0.49 -10.70 2.45
CA LEU A 173 0.79 -10.56 3.14
C LEU A 173 1.76 -9.65 2.38
N ARG A 174 1.92 -9.92 1.08
CA ARG A 174 2.74 -9.09 0.20
C ARG A 174 2.22 -7.65 0.13
N THR A 175 0.91 -7.50 0.01
CA THR A 175 0.22 -6.21 -0.05
C THR A 175 0.42 -5.42 1.23
N PHE A 176 0.31 -6.07 2.40
CA PHE A 176 0.54 -5.45 3.70
C PHE A 176 1.96 -4.88 3.81
N PHE A 177 3.01 -5.68 3.56
CA PHE A 177 4.39 -5.20 3.63
C PHE A 177 4.67 -4.08 2.61
N GLU A 178 4.07 -4.18 1.42
CA GLU A 178 4.21 -3.14 0.39
C GLU A 178 3.54 -1.84 0.84
N MET A 179 2.36 -1.89 1.46
CA MET A 179 1.70 -0.69 2.00
C MET A 179 2.41 -0.14 3.24
N LEU A 180 2.85 -1.00 4.16
CA LEU A 180 3.54 -0.61 5.39
C LEU A 180 4.79 0.22 5.09
N THR A 181 5.57 -0.18 4.09
CA THR A 181 6.78 0.53 3.65
C THR A 181 6.51 1.85 2.93
N SER A 182 5.24 2.17 2.60
CA SER A 182 4.83 3.47 2.07
C SER A 182 4.22 4.39 3.12
N GLN A 183 3.77 3.86 4.26
CA GLN A 183 2.84 4.58 5.15
C GLN A 183 3.45 5.83 5.78
N SER A 184 4.73 5.81 6.16
CA SER A 184 5.40 6.98 6.73
C SER A 184 5.43 8.17 5.76
N PHE A 185 5.65 7.91 4.48
CA PHE A 185 5.68 8.91 3.42
C PHE A 185 4.29 9.47 3.11
N ILE A 186 3.27 8.61 3.15
CA ILE A 186 1.85 9.01 3.07
C ILE A 186 1.52 9.96 4.20
N ASN A 187 1.79 9.53 5.44
CA ASN A 187 1.45 10.28 6.65
C ASN A 187 2.15 11.65 6.68
N ALA A 188 3.41 11.71 6.24
CA ALA A 188 4.18 12.94 6.18
C ALA A 188 3.89 13.81 4.94
N ARG A 189 3.10 13.31 3.97
CA ARG A 189 2.81 13.98 2.69
C ARG A 189 4.06 14.41 1.93
N THR A 190 5.12 13.63 2.02
CA THR A 190 6.41 13.94 1.38
C THR A 190 6.51 13.35 -0.03
N HIS A 191 5.68 12.35 -0.35
CA HIS A 191 5.75 11.63 -1.61
C HIS A 191 4.36 11.43 -2.25
N ARG A 192 4.35 11.44 -3.58
CA ARG A 192 3.23 10.97 -4.40
C ARG A 192 3.29 9.47 -4.58
N LEU A 193 2.15 8.80 -4.42
CA LEU A 193 2.01 7.38 -4.71
C LEU A 193 1.47 7.13 -6.11
N VAL A 194 2.20 6.29 -6.86
CA VAL A 194 1.75 5.72 -8.13
C VAL A 194 1.59 4.21 -7.95
N GLY A 195 0.38 3.78 -7.60
CA GLY A 195 0.13 2.42 -7.10
C GLY A 195 0.69 2.21 -5.70
N ASN A 196 0.89 0.96 -5.28
CA ASN A 196 1.39 0.63 -3.93
C ASN A 196 2.93 0.58 -3.86
N GLY A 197 3.59 0.48 -5.02
CA GLY A 197 5.03 0.22 -5.12
C GLY A 197 5.87 1.40 -5.60
N ARG A 198 5.31 2.55 -5.98
CA ARG A 198 6.11 3.69 -6.47
C ARG A 198 5.85 4.94 -5.65
N LEU A 199 6.91 5.51 -5.12
CA LEU A 199 6.93 6.71 -4.29
C LEU A 199 7.81 7.75 -4.97
N PHE A 200 7.29 8.94 -5.22
CA PHE A 200 8.05 10.05 -5.81
C PHE A 200 8.01 11.25 -4.91
N GLU A 201 9.16 11.84 -4.59
CA GLU A 201 9.26 13.02 -3.73
C GLU A 201 8.43 14.17 -4.31
N GLU A 202 7.78 14.96 -3.45
CA GLU A 202 7.09 16.19 -3.87
C GLU A 202 8.06 17.27 -4.36
N LYS A 203 9.35 17.17 -4.03
CA LYS A 203 10.38 18.10 -4.46
C LYS A 203 10.70 17.90 -5.94
N GLU A 204 10.57 18.96 -6.72
CA GLU A 204 11.00 19.01 -8.11
C GLU A 204 12.53 18.97 -8.19
N VAL A 205 13.07 18.08 -9.03
CA VAL A 205 14.53 17.94 -9.24
C VAL A 205 14.97 18.72 -10.47
N LYS A 206 14.15 18.71 -11.51
CA LYS A 206 14.42 19.42 -12.75
C LYS A 206 13.11 19.80 -13.42
N ARG A 207 12.99 21.05 -13.85
CA ARG A 207 11.94 21.44 -14.80
C ARG A 207 12.37 21.03 -16.21
N LEU A 208 11.51 20.27 -16.88
CA LEU A 208 11.69 19.87 -18.28
C LEU A 208 11.09 21.00 -19.13
N ASN A 209 10.04 20.74 -19.92
CA ASN A 209 9.29 21.74 -20.70
C ASN A 209 7.78 21.49 -20.56
N ASP A 210 6.92 22.37 -21.09
CA ASP A 210 5.45 22.19 -21.16
C ASP A 210 4.78 21.86 -19.83
N ALA A 211 5.21 22.57 -18.77
CA ALA A 211 4.82 22.31 -17.40
C ALA A 211 5.04 20.85 -16.95
N ILE A 212 6.10 20.20 -17.46
CA ILE A 212 6.56 18.91 -16.98
C ILE A 212 7.77 19.11 -16.07
N VAL A 213 7.75 18.44 -14.93
CA VAL A 213 8.81 18.43 -13.92
C VAL A 213 9.21 17.00 -13.62
N ALA A 214 10.50 16.79 -13.40
CA ALA A 214 11.06 15.52 -13.00
C ALA A 214 11.16 15.45 -11.48
N HIS A 215 10.74 14.32 -10.92
CA HIS A 215 10.83 14.00 -9.50
C HIS A 215 11.63 12.73 -9.32
N ASN A 216 12.50 12.72 -8.30
CA ASN A 216 13.15 11.50 -7.85
C ASN A 216 12.18 10.67 -7.01
N GLY A 217 12.42 9.38 -6.96
CA GLY A 217 11.59 8.44 -6.26
C GLY A 217 12.20 7.06 -6.18
N VAL A 218 11.39 6.14 -5.68
CA VAL A 218 11.75 4.73 -5.51
C VAL A 218 10.62 3.88 -6.07
N ALA A 219 10.97 2.93 -6.93
CA ALA A 219 10.14 1.79 -7.25
C ALA A 219 10.52 0.64 -6.31
N LYS A 220 9.56 0.21 -5.50
CA LYS A 220 9.68 -0.89 -4.56
C LYS A 220 8.65 -1.96 -4.80
N GLY A 221 8.98 -3.18 -4.39
CA GLY A 221 8.05 -4.29 -4.33
C GLY A 221 8.49 -5.30 -3.30
N VAL A 222 7.53 -5.99 -2.69
CA VAL A 222 7.84 -7.05 -1.73
C VAL A 222 7.99 -8.37 -2.45
N ARG A 223 8.97 -9.18 -2.04
CA ARG A 223 9.24 -10.54 -2.51
C ARG A 223 9.47 -11.44 -1.31
N ILE A 224 9.30 -12.75 -1.48
CA ILE A 224 9.73 -13.74 -0.49
C ILE A 224 11.02 -14.34 -1.02
N ILE A 225 12.08 -14.34 -0.20
CA ILE A 225 13.42 -14.74 -0.60
C ILE A 225 13.99 -15.83 0.31
N ALA A 226 14.89 -16.64 -0.26
CA ALA A 226 15.83 -17.44 0.51
C ALA A 226 16.95 -16.51 1.00
N ASN A 227 17.22 -16.47 2.31
CA ASN A 227 18.22 -15.58 2.91
C ASN A 227 19.25 -16.35 3.75
N GLY A 228 19.77 -17.47 3.22
CA GLY A 228 20.81 -18.29 3.85
C GLY A 228 20.43 -19.00 5.16
N GLY A 229 19.32 -18.63 5.81
CA GLY A 229 18.74 -19.33 6.96
C GLY A 229 17.66 -20.34 6.57
N ASP A 230 17.20 -21.11 7.55
CA ASP A 230 16.27 -22.23 7.36
C ASP A 230 14.87 -21.82 6.86
N LYS A 231 14.49 -20.55 7.04
CA LYS A 231 13.15 -20.04 6.73
C LYS A 231 13.21 -18.91 5.69
N PRO A 232 12.36 -18.95 4.65
CA PRO A 232 12.23 -17.83 3.73
C PRO A 232 11.65 -16.62 4.45
N VAL A 233 12.07 -15.43 4.01
CA VAL A 233 11.69 -14.15 4.63
C VAL A 233 11.07 -13.22 3.59
N PRO A 234 10.10 -12.39 3.98
CA PRO A 234 9.68 -11.30 3.13
C PRO A 234 10.83 -10.29 3.05
N ALA A 235 11.00 -9.68 1.89
CA ALA A 235 12.02 -8.68 1.62
C ALA A 235 11.48 -7.59 0.70
N ILE A 236 11.92 -6.36 0.92
CA ILE A 236 11.69 -5.26 0.01
C ILE A 236 12.80 -5.23 -1.04
N VAL A 237 12.42 -5.23 -2.31
CA VAL A 237 13.29 -4.91 -3.44
C VAL A 237 13.01 -3.47 -3.81
N ALA A 238 14.04 -2.62 -3.85
CA ALA A 238 13.86 -1.17 -4.05
C ALA A 238 14.89 -0.60 -5.03
N GLU A 239 14.43 0.17 -6.01
CA GLU A 239 15.27 0.78 -7.03
C GLU A 239 14.95 2.26 -7.16
N VAL A 240 15.98 3.10 -7.25
CA VAL A 240 15.82 4.53 -7.50
C VAL A 240 15.22 4.75 -8.89
N LYS A 241 14.28 5.68 -8.99
CA LYS A 241 13.64 6.08 -10.25
C LYS A 241 13.54 7.59 -10.33
N THR A 242 13.53 8.10 -11.56
CA THR A 242 13.10 9.47 -11.85
C THR A 242 11.91 9.39 -12.79
N CYS A 243 10.86 10.18 -12.53
CA CYS A 243 9.63 10.18 -13.32
C CYS A 243 9.16 11.60 -13.57
N ALA A 244 8.54 11.80 -14.73
CA ALA A 244 7.94 13.05 -15.15
C ALA A 244 6.53 13.20 -14.56
N PHE A 245 6.20 14.41 -14.11
CA PHE A 245 4.89 14.81 -13.62
C PHE A 245 4.53 16.18 -14.17
N PHE A 246 3.24 16.51 -14.18
CA PHE A 246 2.83 17.89 -14.39
C PHE A 246 3.23 18.76 -13.19
N ALA A 247 3.74 19.95 -13.49
CA ALA A 247 4.09 20.98 -12.53
C ALA A 247 2.84 21.48 -11.81
N LYS A 248 2.98 21.83 -10.53
CA LYS A 248 1.91 22.53 -9.81
C LYS A 248 1.83 23.97 -10.33
N GLY A 249 0.63 24.41 -10.68
CA GLY A 249 0.40 25.78 -11.15
C GLY A 249 -1.02 25.97 -11.64
N ASN A 250 -1.41 27.23 -11.89
CA ASN A 250 -2.67 27.50 -12.56
C ASN A 250 -2.53 27.15 -14.04
N LEU A 251 -3.62 26.72 -14.66
CA LEU A 251 -3.64 26.40 -16.08
C LEU A 251 -3.17 27.57 -16.94
N GLY A 252 -3.52 28.81 -16.58
CA GLY A 252 -3.09 30.02 -17.30
C GLY A 252 -1.58 30.31 -17.23
N ASP A 253 -0.88 29.74 -16.25
CA ASP A 253 0.58 29.84 -16.12
C ASP A 253 1.30 28.71 -16.89
N ILE A 254 0.56 27.65 -17.24
CA ILE A 254 1.05 26.43 -17.89
C ILE A 254 0.87 26.50 -19.42
N VAL A 255 -0.19 27.15 -19.91
CA VAL A 255 -0.57 27.20 -21.34
C VAL A 255 0.04 28.44 -22.03
N ARG A 256 1.26 28.82 -21.71
CA ARG A 256 1.98 29.93 -22.37
C ARG A 256 3.09 29.43 -23.28
#